data_AF-A0A7C1K541-F1
#
_entry.id   AF-A0A7C1K541-F1
#
_cell.length_a   1.000
_cell.length_b   1.000
_cell.length_c   1.000
_cell.angle_alpha   90.00
_cell.angle_beta   90.00
_cell.angle_gamma   90.00
#
_symmetry.space_group_name_H-M   'P 1'
#
loop_
_entity.id
_entity.type
_entity.pdbx_description
1 polymer ?
#
loop_
_entity_poly.entity_id
_entity_poly.type
_entity_poly.pdbx_seq_one_letter_code
_entity_poly.pdbx_strand_id
1 'polypeptide(L)'
;MRRWFLGLILLLGVVIPFPSVARGANDFGSPQPGRYVYDRAAVLTPAEITDLERRAAAINQVGAPIVVYLRLHDASFEETVADARALMDAWSIQSAPGARDGVVLLFNLQPNDPRHGHFAIVAGEAHVRSGVLSQRELDRIAAEMLPALREGRLAAGIAVGLDAIHRNLTVGPPPQQRNWFQRMADTLAHQNLNLIWFVATVAVLAWGAVLWMRIPRPARRSPPLATTEPPSDLSPALAGALVQGRVIFDLMIATFFDLARRGALSLQPVPETLPSRSRAPVHRKFPDAAAEPLVHIALRDPQVVQSDFERVVWDSLKPLAGQMPVAVQALRSALWENWPRAQQAIRAELIRRGWFDPNIRRQRIAFLIPGVIGLLLGILALAVFLLAETPSGGIGVLALLPSGLLWLVVADSLHETTSQGKEEAMRWHGFVRGVKQATRQRIATLDLDRLLPYAIALGIRKDLDVHLRTAHLRGYVPIWLENDQSLSDNGGDLLLYEFWKTVERTLLSGSSSRTSDTSGDGGGASSGSAASGGSF
;
A
#
# COMPACT_ATOMS: atom_id res chain seq x y z
N MET A 1 -14.47 15.44 14.21
CA MET A 1 -13.44 16.24 13.51
C MET A 1 -12.10 16.40 14.26
N ARG A 2 -11.92 15.88 15.50
CA ARG A 2 -10.72 16.14 16.32
C ARG A 2 -9.71 14.98 16.45
N ARG A 3 -9.87 13.90 15.68
CA ARG A 3 -9.04 12.68 15.78
C ARG A 3 -8.14 12.41 14.57
N TRP A 4 -8.29 13.15 13.48
CA TRP A 4 -7.55 12.94 12.23
C TRP A 4 -6.35 13.88 12.07
N PHE A 5 -6.25 14.94 12.88
CA PHE A 5 -5.16 15.92 12.81
C PHE A 5 -3.89 15.51 13.59
N LEU A 6 -3.93 14.41 14.35
CA LEU A 6 -2.79 13.97 15.19
C LEU A 6 -2.02 12.78 14.60
N GLY A 7 -2.45 12.21 13.47
CA GLY A 7 -1.81 11.03 12.86
C GLY A 7 -0.71 11.34 11.84
N LEU A 8 -0.49 12.60 11.47
CA LEU A 8 0.39 12.98 10.35
C LEU A 8 1.64 13.80 10.76
N ILE A 9 1.95 13.89 12.06
CA ILE A 9 3.08 14.67 12.61
C ILE A 9 4.09 13.78 13.36
N LEU A 10 4.08 12.47 13.12
CA LEU A 10 5.04 11.57 13.79
C LEU A 10 5.55 10.50 12.82
N LEU A 11 6.22 10.96 11.77
CA LEU A 11 7.12 10.13 10.96
C LEU A 11 8.50 10.79 10.97
N LEU A 12 9.01 11.00 12.19
CA LEU A 12 10.42 11.24 12.43
C LEU A 12 11.06 9.85 12.44
N GLY A 13 11.84 9.55 11.40
CA GLY A 13 12.55 8.27 11.28
C GLY A 13 13.46 8.03 12.47
N VAL A 14 13.06 7.10 13.34
CA VAL A 14 13.94 6.50 14.34
C VAL A 14 14.70 5.39 13.62
N VAL A 15 15.94 5.69 13.24
CA VAL A 15 16.90 4.69 12.78
C VAL A 15 17.33 3.90 14.01
N ILE A 16 16.86 2.66 14.13
CA ILE A 16 17.34 1.71 15.14
C ILE A 16 18.59 1.04 14.53
N PRO A 17 19.78 1.15 15.14
CA PRO A 17 20.94 0.41 14.69
C PRO A 17 20.75 -1.07 15.06
N PHE A 18 20.66 -1.94 14.05
CA PHE A 18 20.84 -3.36 14.29
C PHE A 18 22.34 -3.64 14.49
N PRO A 19 22.72 -4.47 15.47
CA PRO A 19 24.11 -4.90 15.60
C PRO A 19 24.46 -5.78 14.40
N SER A 20 25.46 -5.35 13.62
CA SER A 20 26.10 -6.18 12.62
C SER A 20 26.71 -7.39 13.32
N VAL A 21 26.18 -8.59 13.06
CA VAL A 21 26.85 -9.82 13.43
C VAL A 21 28.09 -9.94 12.55
N ALA A 22 29.25 -9.58 13.09
CA ALA A 22 30.53 -9.88 12.46
C ALA A 22 30.65 -11.41 12.37
N ARG A 23 30.42 -11.97 11.18
CA ARG A 23 30.78 -13.36 10.90
C ARG A 23 32.31 -13.44 10.82
N GLY A 24 32.85 -14.45 11.50
CA GLY A 24 34.21 -14.50 11.99
C GLY A 24 35.29 -14.35 10.93
N ALA A 25 36.37 -13.67 11.33
CA ALA A 25 37.60 -13.40 10.61
C ALA A 25 38.45 -14.65 10.24
N ASN A 26 37.87 -15.86 10.23
CA ASN A 26 38.64 -17.11 10.09
C ASN A 26 38.55 -17.78 8.71
N ASP A 27 37.84 -17.19 7.73
CA ASP A 27 37.61 -17.85 6.43
C ASP A 27 38.49 -17.32 5.28
N PHE A 28 39.05 -16.10 5.41
CA PHE A 28 39.80 -15.47 4.31
C PHE A 28 41.32 -15.79 4.32
N GLY A 29 41.84 -16.30 5.43
CA GLY A 29 43.28 -16.53 5.66
C GLY A 29 44.04 -15.26 6.06
N SER A 30 45.37 -15.34 6.14
CA SER A 30 46.24 -14.21 6.46
C SER A 30 46.79 -13.53 5.20
N PRO A 31 46.90 -12.18 5.19
CA PRO A 31 47.50 -11.44 4.09
C PRO A 31 49.01 -11.75 4.00
N GLN A 32 49.51 -11.92 2.78
CA GLN A 32 50.94 -12.10 2.49
C GLN A 32 51.55 -10.73 2.10
N PRO A 33 52.63 -10.29 2.75
CA PRO A 33 53.28 -9.02 2.40
C PRO A 33 53.71 -8.99 0.93
N GLY A 34 53.35 -7.93 0.21
CA GLY A 34 53.72 -7.73 -1.20
C GLY A 34 52.91 -8.53 -2.21
N ARG A 35 51.83 -9.19 -1.78
CA ARG A 35 50.90 -9.93 -2.65
C ARG A 35 49.51 -9.30 -2.65
N TYR A 36 48.97 -9.02 -3.83
CA TYR A 36 47.68 -8.35 -4.00
C TYR A 36 46.60 -9.28 -4.59
N VAL A 37 46.97 -10.38 -5.25
CA VAL A 37 46.05 -11.32 -5.93
C VAL A 37 46.05 -12.68 -5.23
N TYR A 38 44.86 -13.05 -4.74
CA TYR A 38 44.61 -14.29 -4.00
C TYR A 38 43.62 -15.15 -4.78
N ASP A 39 44.16 -16.09 -5.56
CA ASP A 39 43.36 -17.10 -6.25
C ASP A 39 43.23 -18.38 -5.40
N ARG A 40 42.13 -18.49 -4.64
CA ARG A 40 41.77 -19.71 -3.89
C ARG A 40 40.98 -20.70 -4.73
N ALA A 41 40.50 -20.29 -5.90
CA ALA A 41 39.73 -21.11 -6.82
C ALA A 41 40.63 -21.89 -7.81
N ALA A 42 41.91 -21.54 -7.89
CA ALA A 42 42.90 -22.11 -8.83
C ALA A 42 42.46 -22.00 -10.29
N VAL A 43 41.85 -20.86 -10.64
CA VAL A 43 41.29 -20.59 -11.97
C VAL A 43 42.22 -19.76 -12.87
N LEU A 44 43.24 -19.13 -12.30
CA LEU A 44 44.20 -18.29 -13.01
C LEU A 44 45.53 -19.02 -13.24
N THR A 45 46.12 -18.80 -14.41
CA THR A 45 47.46 -19.32 -14.72
C THR A 45 48.56 -18.48 -14.03
N PRO A 46 49.76 -19.03 -13.78
CA PRO A 46 50.86 -18.28 -13.16
C PRO A 46 51.26 -17.00 -13.93
N ALA A 47 51.14 -17.02 -15.26
CA ALA A 47 51.42 -15.86 -16.10
C ALA A 47 50.37 -14.76 -15.91
N GLU A 48 49.09 -15.11 -15.80
CA GLU A 48 47.99 -14.17 -15.54
C GLU A 48 48.09 -13.58 -14.13
N ILE A 49 48.40 -14.39 -13.12
CA ILE A 49 48.63 -13.90 -11.76
C ILE A 49 49.75 -12.86 -11.75
N THR A 50 50.86 -13.13 -12.45
CA THR A 50 52.00 -12.20 -12.54
C THR A 50 51.61 -10.87 -13.21
N ASP A 51 50.77 -10.91 -14.25
CA ASP A 51 50.29 -9.68 -14.92
C ASP A 51 49.36 -8.88 -14.01
N LEU A 52 48.40 -9.55 -13.34
CA LEU A 52 47.47 -8.91 -12.42
C LEU A 52 48.15 -8.34 -11.18
N GLU A 53 49.14 -9.02 -10.63
CA GLU A 53 49.97 -8.52 -9.51
C GLU A 53 50.71 -7.24 -9.91
N ARG A 54 51.25 -7.17 -11.15
CA ARG A 54 51.92 -5.96 -11.64
C ARG A 54 50.96 -4.76 -11.72
N ARG A 55 49.72 -4.99 -12.18
CA ARG A 55 48.68 -3.95 -12.28
C ARG A 55 48.19 -3.51 -10.90
N ALA A 56 47.96 -4.46 -9.99
CA ALA A 56 47.57 -4.17 -8.62
C ALA A 56 48.67 -3.40 -7.87
N ALA A 57 49.94 -3.75 -8.08
CA ALA A 57 51.08 -3.02 -7.52
C ALA A 57 51.14 -1.56 -8.02
N ALA A 58 50.80 -1.30 -9.29
CA ALA A 58 50.75 0.06 -9.82
C ALA A 58 49.67 0.91 -9.13
N ILE A 59 48.50 0.34 -8.83
CA ILE A 59 47.44 1.04 -8.08
C ILE A 59 47.87 1.36 -6.65
N ASN A 60 48.56 0.42 -5.98
CA ASN A 60 49.09 0.64 -4.64
C ASN A 60 50.14 1.78 -4.59
N GLN A 61 50.94 1.94 -5.65
CA GLN A 61 51.91 3.05 -5.75
C GLN A 61 51.26 4.43 -5.88
N VAL A 62 50.02 4.50 -6.36
CA VAL A 62 49.24 5.75 -6.49
C VAL A 62 48.46 6.07 -5.19
N GLY A 63 48.65 5.28 -4.13
CA GLY A 63 48.07 5.53 -2.81
C GLY A 63 46.69 4.91 -2.60
N ALA A 64 46.37 3.83 -3.31
CA ALA A 64 45.14 3.05 -3.11
C ALA A 64 45.50 1.56 -2.93
N PRO A 65 45.59 1.06 -1.69
CA PRO A 65 45.88 -0.35 -1.45
C PRO A 65 44.74 -1.21 -1.98
N ILE A 66 45.07 -2.15 -2.86
CA ILE A 66 44.09 -2.99 -3.54
C ILE A 66 44.33 -4.47 -3.27
N VAL A 67 43.24 -5.22 -3.07
CA VAL A 67 43.26 -6.68 -2.97
C VAL A 67 42.26 -7.28 -3.93
N VAL A 68 42.70 -8.27 -4.71
CA VAL A 68 41.87 -9.09 -5.58
C VAL A 68 41.77 -10.49 -4.97
N TYR A 69 40.55 -10.96 -4.70
CA TYR A 69 40.30 -12.23 -4.02
C TYR A 69 39.30 -13.08 -4.82
N LEU A 70 39.71 -14.29 -5.22
CA LEU A 70 38.86 -15.24 -5.94
C LEU A 70 38.68 -16.49 -5.10
N ARG A 71 37.43 -16.93 -4.91
CA ARG A 71 37.10 -18.18 -4.20
C ARG A 71 35.95 -18.92 -4.84
N LEU A 72 35.90 -20.23 -4.63
CA LEU A 72 34.74 -21.06 -4.94
C LEU A 72 33.75 -20.94 -3.77
N HIS A 73 32.69 -20.16 -3.96
CA HIS A 73 31.66 -19.95 -2.95
C HIS A 73 30.37 -19.57 -3.64
N ASP A 74 29.31 -20.34 -3.42
CA ASP A 74 27.99 -20.02 -3.96
C ASP A 74 27.34 -18.95 -3.07
N ALA A 75 27.32 -17.72 -3.57
CA ALA A 75 26.80 -16.55 -2.87
C ALA A 75 26.10 -15.62 -3.85
N SER A 76 25.08 -14.93 -3.38
CA SER A 76 24.38 -13.89 -4.12
C SER A 76 25.26 -12.63 -4.27
N PHE A 77 24.82 -11.69 -5.12
CA PHE A 77 25.50 -10.40 -5.25
C PHE A 77 25.55 -9.63 -3.91
N GLU A 78 24.45 -9.58 -3.15
CA GLU A 78 24.39 -8.88 -1.87
C GLU A 78 25.35 -9.49 -0.84
N GLU A 79 25.42 -10.82 -0.78
CA GLU A 79 26.37 -11.55 0.06
C GLU A 79 27.81 -11.31 -0.38
N THR A 80 28.07 -11.28 -1.70
CA THR A 80 29.40 -10.99 -2.27
C THR A 80 29.89 -9.58 -1.90
N VAL A 81 29.00 -8.59 -1.88
CA VAL A 81 29.31 -7.23 -1.42
C VAL A 81 29.59 -7.21 0.09
N ALA A 82 28.82 -7.96 0.88
CA ALA A 82 29.05 -8.09 2.32
C ALA A 82 30.39 -8.77 2.62
N ASP A 83 30.75 -9.81 1.88
CA ASP A 83 32.02 -10.52 1.97
C ASP A 83 33.20 -9.61 1.63
N ALA A 84 33.08 -8.80 0.56
CA ALA A 84 34.13 -7.87 0.15
C ALA A 84 34.39 -6.80 1.21
N ARG A 85 33.34 -6.30 1.88
CA ARG A 85 33.46 -5.39 3.03
C ARG A 85 34.09 -6.08 4.24
N ALA A 86 33.64 -7.28 4.56
CA ALA A 86 34.20 -8.06 5.65
C ALA A 86 35.69 -8.35 5.44
N LEU A 87 36.12 -8.61 4.20
CA LEU A 87 37.53 -8.75 3.84
C LEU A 87 38.31 -7.44 4.01
N MET A 88 37.74 -6.31 3.55
CA MET A 88 38.34 -4.98 3.72
C MET A 88 38.63 -4.66 5.19
N ASP A 89 37.66 -4.94 6.07
CA ASP A 89 37.77 -4.71 7.50
C ASP A 89 38.73 -5.71 8.16
N ALA A 90 38.59 -7.00 7.86
CA ALA A 90 39.38 -8.08 8.46
C ALA A 90 40.87 -7.94 8.16
N TRP A 91 41.23 -7.50 6.95
CA TRP A 91 42.63 -7.29 6.57
C TRP A 91 43.09 -5.84 6.74
N SER A 92 42.21 -4.94 7.21
CA SER A 92 42.50 -3.52 7.41
C SER A 92 43.19 -2.90 6.18
N ILE A 93 42.57 -3.08 5.01
CA ILE A 93 43.14 -2.64 3.72
C ILE A 93 43.01 -1.12 3.64
N GLN A 94 44.10 -0.41 3.97
CA GLN A 94 44.21 1.05 3.95
C GLN A 94 45.69 1.47 4.01
N SER A 95 46.04 2.63 3.45
CA SER A 95 47.45 3.07 3.37
C SER A 95 48.03 3.44 4.74
N ALA A 96 47.16 3.92 5.63
CA ALA A 96 47.49 4.22 7.02
C ALA A 96 46.28 3.96 7.93
N PRO A 97 46.47 3.72 9.24
CA PRO A 97 45.37 3.56 10.18
C PRO A 97 44.37 4.72 10.09
N GLY A 98 43.14 4.43 9.63
CA GLY A 98 42.08 5.43 9.48
C GLY A 98 42.03 6.18 8.14
N ALA A 99 42.91 5.85 7.19
CA ALA A 99 42.93 6.48 5.86
C ALA A 99 41.70 6.11 5.02
N ARG A 100 41.11 4.92 5.22
CA ARG A 100 39.89 4.44 4.53
C ARG A 100 39.96 4.59 3.00
N ASP A 101 41.11 4.31 2.42
CA ASP A 101 41.47 4.43 1.01
C ASP A 101 41.74 3.06 0.35
N GLY A 102 41.30 1.96 0.98
CA GLY A 102 41.42 0.63 0.41
C GLY A 102 40.43 0.35 -0.72
N VAL A 103 40.80 -0.56 -1.63
CA VAL A 103 39.93 -1.11 -2.66
C VAL A 103 39.95 -2.63 -2.59
N VAL A 104 38.78 -3.26 -2.60
CA VAL A 104 38.65 -4.72 -2.62
C VAL A 104 37.87 -5.14 -3.85
N LEU A 105 38.43 -6.11 -4.58
CA LEU A 105 37.78 -6.75 -5.70
C LEU A 105 37.61 -8.24 -5.38
N LEU A 106 36.40 -8.67 -5.06
CA LEU A 106 36.09 -10.03 -4.61
C LEU A 106 35.23 -10.76 -5.65
N PHE A 107 35.59 -12.02 -5.94
CA PHE A 107 34.87 -12.93 -6.83
C PHE A 107 34.45 -14.18 -6.08
N ASN A 108 33.15 -14.40 -6.00
CA ASN A 108 32.51 -15.63 -5.54
C ASN A 108 32.10 -16.44 -6.77
N LEU A 109 32.92 -17.44 -7.11
CA LEU A 109 32.74 -18.32 -8.27
C LEU A 109 31.89 -19.53 -7.89
N GLN A 110 31.04 -19.98 -8.81
CA GLN A 110 30.17 -21.12 -8.56
C GLN A 110 30.99 -22.42 -8.45
N PRO A 111 30.78 -23.26 -7.42
CA PRO A 111 31.51 -24.53 -7.28
C PRO A 111 31.34 -25.48 -8.47
N ASN A 112 30.20 -25.41 -9.16
CA ASN A 112 29.87 -26.25 -10.31
C ASN A 112 30.33 -25.65 -11.65
N ASP A 113 30.57 -24.33 -11.70
CA ASP A 113 31.04 -23.63 -12.88
C ASP A 113 32.01 -22.51 -12.47
N PRO A 114 33.32 -22.82 -12.35
CA PRO A 114 34.30 -21.88 -11.82
C PRO A 114 34.60 -20.71 -12.76
N ARG A 115 33.95 -20.63 -13.94
CA ARG A 115 34.07 -19.51 -14.89
C ARG A 115 32.98 -18.47 -14.74
N HIS A 116 31.95 -18.74 -13.95
CA HIS A 116 30.79 -17.88 -13.74
C HIS A 116 30.54 -17.66 -12.25
N GLY A 117 29.91 -16.54 -11.90
CA GLY A 117 29.70 -16.19 -10.50
C GLY A 117 29.33 -14.74 -10.27
N HIS A 118 29.53 -14.28 -9.04
CA HIS A 118 29.30 -12.90 -8.65
C HIS A 118 30.61 -12.22 -8.31
N PHE A 119 30.74 -10.96 -8.68
CA PHE A 119 31.86 -10.12 -8.25
C PHE A 119 31.37 -8.83 -7.59
N ALA A 120 32.20 -8.31 -6.71
CA ALA A 120 32.00 -7.03 -6.05
C ALA A 120 33.31 -6.22 -6.02
N ILE A 121 33.20 -4.94 -6.35
CA ILE A 121 34.21 -3.90 -6.20
C ILE A 121 33.76 -3.02 -5.04
N VAL A 122 34.56 -2.93 -3.97
CA VAL A 122 34.30 -2.08 -2.82
C VAL A 122 35.43 -1.06 -2.72
N ALA A 123 35.08 0.22 -2.65
CA ALA A 123 36.04 1.31 -2.42
C ALA A 123 35.81 1.97 -1.06
N GLY A 124 36.92 2.27 -0.39
CA GLY A 124 36.95 2.98 0.87
C GLY A 124 36.46 4.43 0.74
N GLU A 125 35.98 4.96 1.87
CA GLU A 125 35.34 6.27 1.98
C GLU A 125 36.16 7.44 1.40
N ALA A 126 37.50 7.40 1.51
CA ALA A 126 38.37 8.47 1.02
C ALA A 126 38.27 8.64 -0.51
N HIS A 127 38.19 7.54 -1.26
CA HIS A 127 38.04 7.59 -2.71
C HIS A 127 36.61 7.94 -3.16
N VAL A 128 35.62 7.64 -2.33
CA VAL A 128 34.22 8.02 -2.56
C VAL A 128 34.04 9.51 -2.36
N ARG A 129 34.58 10.07 -1.27
CA ARG A 129 34.48 11.51 -0.95
C ARG A 129 35.24 12.41 -1.92
N SER A 130 36.40 11.94 -2.42
CA SER A 130 37.17 12.67 -3.43
C SER A 130 36.55 12.61 -4.83
N GLY A 131 35.53 11.77 -5.05
CA GLY A 131 34.86 11.60 -6.34
C GLY A 131 35.63 10.75 -7.36
N VAL A 132 36.83 10.28 -7.01
CA VAL A 132 37.71 9.51 -7.90
C VAL A 132 37.18 8.08 -8.13
N LEU A 133 36.63 7.46 -7.09
CA LEU A 133 35.92 6.18 -7.14
C LEU A 133 34.53 6.34 -6.50
N SER A 134 33.72 7.26 -7.04
CA SER A 134 32.31 7.39 -6.64
C SER A 134 31.49 6.15 -7.00
N GLN A 135 30.31 5.96 -6.39
CA GLN A 135 29.40 4.86 -6.71
C GLN A 135 29.17 4.70 -8.22
N ARG A 136 29.00 5.81 -8.94
CA ARG A 136 28.78 5.83 -10.40
C ARG A 136 30.01 5.35 -11.19
N GLU A 137 31.21 5.68 -10.71
CA GLU A 137 32.45 5.24 -11.34
C GLU A 137 32.68 3.75 -11.11
N LEU A 138 32.37 3.24 -9.92
CA LEU A 138 32.41 1.79 -9.66
C LEU A 138 31.41 1.05 -10.55
N ASP A 139 30.21 1.59 -10.76
CA ASP A 139 29.21 1.02 -11.68
C ASP A 139 29.71 1.00 -13.13
N ARG A 140 30.38 2.07 -13.58
CA ARG A 140 31.00 2.10 -14.91
C ARG A 140 32.11 1.06 -15.04
N ILE A 141 32.99 0.96 -14.05
CA ILE A 141 34.09 0.00 -14.05
C ILE A 141 33.54 -1.43 -14.08
N ALA A 142 32.53 -1.74 -13.25
CA ALA A 142 31.86 -3.04 -13.25
C ALA A 142 31.23 -3.36 -14.62
N ALA A 143 30.61 -2.37 -15.28
CA ALA A 143 30.05 -2.53 -16.61
C ALA A 143 31.12 -2.78 -17.69
N GLU A 144 32.31 -2.17 -17.58
CA GLU A 144 33.45 -2.42 -18.49
C GLU A 144 34.05 -3.83 -18.30
N MET A 145 34.02 -4.37 -17.08
CA MET A 145 34.50 -5.72 -16.78
C MET A 145 33.56 -6.82 -17.31
N LEU A 146 32.26 -6.55 -17.31
CA LEU A 146 31.21 -7.54 -17.53
C LEU A 146 31.31 -8.32 -18.87
N PRO A 147 31.64 -7.71 -20.03
CA PRO A 147 31.76 -8.44 -21.30
C PRO A 147 32.83 -9.54 -21.25
N ALA A 148 34.02 -9.23 -20.72
CA ALA A 148 35.10 -10.20 -20.61
C ALA A 148 34.79 -11.31 -19.59
N LEU A 149 34.11 -10.96 -18.50
CA LEU A 149 33.70 -11.93 -17.48
C LEU A 149 32.63 -12.91 -18.00
N ARG A 150 31.64 -12.43 -18.77
CA ARG A 150 30.61 -13.27 -19.41
C ARG A 150 31.16 -14.24 -20.46
N GLU A 151 32.30 -13.90 -21.06
CA GLU A 151 33.01 -14.80 -21.99
C GLU A 151 33.87 -15.85 -21.24
N GLY A 152 33.79 -15.89 -19.90
CA GLY A 152 34.60 -16.77 -19.05
C GLY A 152 36.07 -16.36 -18.96
N ARG A 153 36.43 -15.15 -19.40
CA ARG A 153 37.81 -14.63 -19.40
C ARG A 153 38.09 -13.84 -18.13
N LEU A 154 38.14 -14.53 -16.98
CA LEU A 154 38.31 -13.93 -15.65
C LEU A 154 39.51 -12.98 -15.56
N ALA A 155 40.70 -13.42 -16.02
CA ALA A 155 41.91 -12.59 -15.98
C ALA A 155 41.77 -11.28 -16.78
N ALA A 156 41.11 -11.34 -17.95
CA ALA A 156 40.88 -10.17 -18.79
C ALA A 156 39.88 -9.21 -18.12
N GLY A 157 38.80 -9.73 -17.53
CA GLY A 157 37.84 -8.92 -16.78
C GLY A 157 38.48 -8.21 -15.59
N ILE A 158 39.30 -8.91 -14.81
CA ILE A 158 40.04 -8.32 -13.68
C ILE A 158 41.01 -7.24 -14.18
N ALA A 159 41.77 -7.52 -15.25
CA ALA A 159 42.71 -6.55 -15.81
C ALA A 159 42.02 -5.26 -16.26
N VAL A 160 40.85 -5.36 -16.91
CA VAL A 160 40.03 -4.19 -17.29
C VAL A 160 39.62 -3.37 -16.08
N GLY A 161 39.18 -4.04 -15.00
CA GLY A 161 38.81 -3.39 -13.74
C GLY A 161 39.98 -2.64 -13.09
N LEU A 162 41.13 -3.31 -12.97
CA LEU A 162 42.36 -2.72 -12.41
C LEU A 162 42.83 -1.53 -13.23
N ASP A 163 42.85 -1.64 -14.56
CA ASP A 163 43.28 -0.55 -15.43
C ASP A 163 42.34 0.65 -15.35
N ALA A 164 41.03 0.43 -15.23
CA ALA A 164 40.05 1.51 -15.09
C ALA A 164 40.17 2.23 -13.74
N ILE A 165 40.41 1.49 -12.66
CA ILE A 165 40.70 2.04 -11.33
C ILE A 165 42.00 2.88 -11.38
N HIS A 166 43.07 2.33 -11.96
CA HIS A 166 44.34 3.03 -12.11
C HIS A 166 44.22 4.32 -12.95
N ARG A 167 43.48 4.28 -14.07
CA ARG A 167 43.20 5.47 -14.89
C ARG A 167 42.46 6.55 -14.11
N ASN A 168 41.41 6.17 -13.37
CA ASN A 168 40.67 7.13 -12.56
C ASN A 168 41.55 7.78 -11.48
N LEU A 169 42.42 7.01 -10.83
CA LEU A 169 43.33 7.50 -9.80
C LEU A 169 44.43 8.42 -10.33
N THR A 170 44.86 8.25 -11.59
CA THR A 170 45.99 8.99 -12.19
C THR A 170 45.57 10.19 -13.03
N VAL A 171 44.49 10.05 -13.82
CA VAL A 171 44.04 11.06 -14.80
C VAL A 171 42.73 11.73 -14.35
N GLY A 172 41.99 11.10 -13.44
CA GLY A 172 40.62 11.49 -13.08
C GLY A 172 39.56 10.81 -13.95
N PRO A 173 38.28 10.85 -13.55
CA PRO A 173 37.19 10.21 -14.29
C PRO A 173 36.95 10.90 -15.64
N PRO A 174 36.59 10.15 -16.70
CA PRO A 174 36.35 10.73 -18.03
C PRO A 174 35.19 11.75 -17.99
N PRO A 175 35.27 12.86 -18.76
CA PRO A 175 34.22 13.88 -18.76
C PRO A 175 32.90 13.31 -19.29
N GLN A 176 31.85 13.40 -18.47
CA GLN A 176 30.51 12.92 -18.77
C GLN A 176 29.91 13.54 -20.05
N GLN A 177 29.32 12.72 -20.91
CA GLN A 177 28.30 13.17 -21.87
C GLN A 177 27.00 13.49 -21.11
N ARG A 178 26.73 14.77 -20.88
CA ARG A 178 25.54 15.24 -20.14
C ARG A 178 24.30 15.35 -21.04
N ASN A 179 23.29 14.56 -20.69
CA ASN A 179 21.98 14.58 -21.34
C ASN A 179 21.29 15.94 -21.13
N TRP A 180 20.45 16.36 -22.08
CA TRP A 180 19.83 17.70 -22.07
C TRP A 180 19.00 17.98 -20.79
N PHE A 181 18.36 16.97 -20.23
CA PHE A 181 17.63 17.07 -18.96
C PHE A 181 18.53 17.42 -17.78
N GLN A 182 19.74 16.85 -17.70
CA GLN A 182 20.71 17.15 -16.64
C GLN A 182 21.23 18.59 -16.78
N ARG A 183 21.50 19.04 -18.01
CA ARG A 183 21.86 20.44 -18.28
C ARG A 183 20.78 21.41 -17.84
N MET A 184 19.52 21.10 -18.11
CA MET A 184 18.39 21.91 -17.65
C MET A 184 18.27 21.92 -16.12
N ALA A 185 18.38 20.75 -15.48
CA ALA A 185 18.34 20.64 -14.03
C ALA A 185 19.44 21.47 -13.35
N ASP A 186 20.67 21.43 -13.87
CA ASP A 186 21.78 22.22 -13.34
C ASP A 186 21.57 23.73 -13.55
N THR A 187 21.13 24.16 -14.74
CA THR A 187 20.82 25.58 -14.99
C THR A 187 19.71 26.12 -14.08
N LEU A 188 18.73 25.27 -13.77
CA LEU A 188 17.66 25.59 -12.85
C LEU A 188 18.20 25.62 -11.40
N ALA A 189 19.04 24.67 -11.01
CA ALA A 189 19.57 24.57 -9.65
C ALA A 189 20.53 25.71 -9.24
N HIS A 190 21.23 26.33 -10.19
CA HIS A 190 22.10 27.48 -9.93
C HIS A 190 21.33 28.81 -9.77
N GLN A 191 20.05 28.84 -10.15
CA GLN A 191 19.15 29.95 -9.86
C GLN A 191 18.59 29.76 -8.43
N ASN A 192 18.31 30.86 -7.72
CA ASN A 192 17.75 30.79 -6.35
C ASN A 192 16.27 30.40 -6.37
N LEU A 193 15.97 29.17 -6.82
CA LEU A 193 14.63 28.61 -7.00
C LEU A 193 13.82 28.48 -5.71
N ASN A 194 14.46 28.65 -4.56
CA ASN A 194 13.81 28.64 -3.25
C ASN A 194 12.63 29.61 -3.21
N LEU A 195 12.80 30.81 -3.81
CA LEU A 195 11.72 31.80 -3.89
C LEU A 195 10.56 31.30 -4.76
N ILE A 196 10.85 30.62 -5.88
CA ILE A 196 9.82 30.08 -6.77
C ILE A 196 9.03 28.97 -6.09
N TRP A 197 9.71 28.03 -5.43
CA TRP A 197 9.05 26.95 -4.68
C TRP A 197 8.23 27.48 -3.51
N PHE A 198 8.74 28.51 -2.81
CA PHE A 198 8.02 29.18 -1.74
C PHE A 198 6.76 29.87 -2.26
N VAL A 199 6.87 30.67 -3.32
CA VAL A 199 5.72 31.35 -3.95
C VAL A 199 4.70 30.34 -4.46
N ALA A 200 5.14 29.24 -5.09
CA ALA A 200 4.25 28.18 -5.56
C ALA A 200 3.47 27.51 -4.41
N THR A 201 4.15 27.21 -3.30
CA THR A 201 3.52 26.64 -2.10
C THR A 201 2.48 27.60 -1.54
N VAL A 202 2.85 28.87 -1.36
CA VAL A 202 1.94 29.91 -0.85
C VAL A 202 0.73 30.07 -1.77
N ALA A 203 0.90 30.03 -3.09
CA ALA A 203 -0.18 30.12 -4.05
C ALA A 203 -1.15 28.92 -3.96
N VAL A 204 -0.64 27.69 -3.86
CA VAL A 204 -1.47 26.47 -3.72
C VAL A 204 -2.27 26.50 -2.41
N LEU A 205 -1.63 26.89 -1.30
CA LEU A 205 -2.29 27.02 -0.01
C LEU A 205 -3.32 28.16 0.01
N ALA A 206 -2.96 29.33 -0.52
CA ALA A 206 -3.87 30.47 -0.58
C ALA A 206 -5.09 30.18 -1.46
N TRP A 207 -4.90 29.52 -2.61
CA TRP A 207 -6.00 29.15 -3.49
C TRP A 207 -6.97 28.20 -2.79
N GLY A 208 -6.47 27.11 -2.21
CA GLY A 208 -7.34 26.20 -1.46
C GLY A 208 -7.97 26.85 -0.22
N ALA A 209 -7.27 27.77 0.46
CA ALA A 209 -7.82 28.52 1.59
C ALA A 209 -8.97 29.44 1.16
N VAL A 210 -8.84 30.15 0.03
CA VAL A 210 -9.93 30.96 -0.54
C VAL A 210 -11.13 30.08 -0.89
N LEU A 211 -10.91 28.90 -1.46
CA LEU A 211 -11.99 27.94 -1.73
C LEU A 211 -12.64 27.47 -0.41
N TRP A 212 -11.84 27.19 0.62
CA TRP A 212 -12.32 26.77 1.93
C TRP A 212 -13.16 27.85 2.62
N MET A 213 -12.79 29.13 2.50
CA MET A 213 -13.56 30.25 3.05
C MET A 213 -14.92 30.42 2.39
N ARG A 214 -15.09 29.98 1.14
CA ARG A 214 -16.37 30.03 0.41
C ARG A 214 -17.34 28.92 0.83
N ILE A 215 -16.88 27.90 1.59
CA ILE A 215 -17.76 26.84 2.08
C ILE A 215 -18.57 27.37 3.28
N PRO A 216 -19.91 27.25 3.27
CA PRO A 216 -20.73 27.60 4.43
C PRO A 216 -20.32 26.77 5.65
N ARG A 217 -19.90 27.44 6.73
CA ARG A 217 -19.58 26.76 7.99
C ARG A 217 -20.88 26.24 8.63
N PRO A 218 -20.97 24.95 9.00
CA PRO A 218 -22.13 24.46 9.70
C PRO A 218 -22.24 25.16 11.06
N ALA A 219 -23.45 25.59 11.43
CA ALA A 219 -23.68 26.15 12.75
C ALA A 219 -23.27 25.11 13.81
N ARG A 220 -22.46 25.51 14.81
CA ARG A 220 -22.17 24.65 15.96
C ARG A 220 -23.49 24.38 16.69
N ARG A 221 -23.94 23.13 16.70
CA ARG A 221 -25.15 22.70 17.42
C ARG A 221 -24.79 21.60 18.42
N SER A 222 -25.58 21.52 19.49
CA SER A 222 -25.41 20.53 20.56
C SER A 222 -25.47 19.10 20.04
N PRO A 223 -24.75 18.15 20.67
CA PRO A 223 -24.84 16.74 20.28
C PRO A 223 -26.29 16.27 20.36
N PRO A 224 -26.80 15.51 19.38
CA PRO A 224 -28.18 15.01 19.43
C PRO A 224 -28.40 14.14 20.69
N LEU A 225 -29.64 14.03 21.17
CA LEU A 225 -29.97 13.06 22.21
C LEU A 225 -29.92 11.63 21.64
N ALA A 226 -29.49 10.67 22.45
CA ALA A 226 -29.44 9.28 22.06
C ALA A 226 -30.86 8.68 22.10
N THR A 227 -31.30 8.08 21.00
CA THR A 227 -32.60 7.38 20.89
C THR A 227 -32.40 6.02 20.23
N THR A 228 -33.19 5.02 20.60
CA THR A 228 -33.19 3.70 19.95
C THR A 228 -34.30 3.55 18.93
N GLU A 229 -35.15 4.57 18.77
CA GLU A 229 -36.22 4.61 17.77
C GLU A 229 -35.80 5.44 16.56
N PRO A 230 -36.12 4.99 15.33
CA PRO A 230 -35.81 5.76 14.14
C PRO A 230 -36.60 7.09 14.17
N PRO A 231 -35.97 8.24 13.87
CA PRO A 231 -36.59 9.55 14.00
C PRO A 231 -37.69 9.81 12.96
N SER A 232 -37.69 9.08 11.86
CA SER A 232 -38.65 9.20 10.75
C SER A 232 -38.73 7.88 9.98
N ASP A 233 -39.80 7.69 9.19
CA ASP A 233 -40.02 6.48 8.38
C ASP A 233 -39.24 6.49 7.05
N LEU A 234 -38.00 7.01 7.09
CA LEU A 234 -37.15 7.05 5.91
C LEU A 234 -36.59 5.67 5.62
N SER A 235 -36.51 5.32 4.33
CA SER A 235 -35.86 4.07 3.94
C SER A 235 -34.41 4.03 4.47
N PRO A 236 -33.91 2.83 4.84
CA PRO A 236 -32.55 2.68 5.35
C PRO A 236 -31.49 3.27 4.43
N ALA A 237 -31.65 3.16 3.11
CA ALA A 237 -30.72 3.73 2.14
C ALA A 237 -30.65 5.26 2.20
N LEU A 238 -31.78 5.96 2.37
CA LEU A 238 -31.80 7.42 2.48
C LEU A 238 -31.23 7.86 3.83
N ALA A 239 -31.61 7.19 4.92
CA ALA A 239 -31.06 7.45 6.26
C ALA A 239 -29.53 7.25 6.30
N GLY A 240 -29.05 6.17 5.69
CA GLY A 240 -27.62 5.88 5.54
C GLY A 240 -26.89 6.92 4.71
N ALA A 241 -27.45 7.31 3.55
CA ALA A 241 -26.86 8.34 2.71
C ALA A 241 -26.75 9.71 3.41
N LEU A 242 -27.73 10.06 4.24
CA LEU A 242 -27.71 11.28 5.05
C LEU A 242 -26.63 11.25 6.12
N VAL A 243 -26.54 10.16 6.88
CA VAL A 243 -25.55 10.01 7.95
C VAL A 243 -24.13 9.93 7.40
N GLN A 244 -23.93 9.21 6.31
CA GLN A 244 -22.63 9.09 5.65
C GLN A 244 -22.29 10.33 4.80
N GLY A 245 -23.29 11.13 4.43
CA GLY A 245 -23.17 12.29 3.54
C GLY A 245 -22.70 11.97 2.12
N ARG A 246 -22.88 10.72 1.70
CA ARG A 246 -22.53 10.19 0.37
C ARG A 246 -23.33 8.91 0.09
N VAL A 247 -23.44 8.55 -1.19
CA VAL A 247 -24.14 7.33 -1.62
C VAL A 247 -23.11 6.21 -1.83
N ILE A 248 -23.14 5.17 -0.99
CA ILE A 248 -22.22 4.01 -1.06
C ILE A 248 -22.97 2.70 -1.34
N PHE A 249 -22.26 1.70 -1.84
CA PHE A 249 -22.86 0.41 -2.23
C PHE A 249 -23.62 -0.30 -1.11
N ASP A 250 -23.17 -0.18 0.15
CA ASP A 250 -23.86 -0.74 1.32
C ASP A 250 -25.34 -0.28 1.42
N LEU A 251 -25.70 0.87 0.85
CA LEU A 251 -27.09 1.34 0.81
C LEU A 251 -27.98 0.49 -0.11
N MET A 252 -27.41 -0.07 -1.18
CA MET A 252 -28.12 -1.02 -2.04
C MET A 252 -28.41 -2.32 -1.30
N ILE A 253 -27.41 -2.82 -0.56
CA ILE A 253 -27.55 -4.02 0.28
C ILE A 253 -28.55 -3.78 1.42
N ALA A 254 -28.53 -2.59 2.04
CA ALA A 254 -29.54 -2.21 3.03
C ALA A 254 -30.96 -2.16 2.43
N THR A 255 -31.11 -1.67 1.20
CA THR A 255 -32.40 -1.67 0.48
C THR A 255 -32.87 -3.09 0.20
N PHE A 256 -31.97 -3.98 -0.21
CA PHE A 256 -32.26 -5.40 -0.42
C PHE A 256 -32.84 -6.04 0.85
N PHE A 257 -32.19 -5.85 2.01
CA PHE A 257 -32.69 -6.40 3.27
C PHE A 257 -33.98 -5.73 3.77
N ASP A 258 -34.18 -4.44 3.49
CA ASP A 258 -35.43 -3.78 3.85
C ASP A 258 -36.62 -4.23 2.99
N LEU A 259 -36.40 -4.51 1.70
CA LEU A 259 -37.40 -5.13 0.84
C LEU A 259 -37.74 -6.55 1.31
N ALA A 260 -36.72 -7.31 1.72
CA ALA A 260 -36.91 -8.65 2.26
C ALA A 260 -37.69 -8.63 3.58
N ARG A 261 -37.38 -7.70 4.48
CA ARG A 261 -38.12 -7.47 5.72
C ARG A 261 -39.59 -7.13 5.48
N ARG A 262 -39.88 -6.34 4.43
CA ARG A 262 -41.25 -5.98 4.04
C ARG A 262 -41.98 -7.08 3.26
N GLY A 263 -41.36 -8.26 3.08
CA GLY A 263 -41.99 -9.41 2.41
C GLY A 263 -41.96 -9.34 0.89
N ALA A 264 -41.24 -8.40 0.28
CA ALA A 264 -41.12 -8.32 -1.18
C ALA A 264 -40.33 -9.52 -1.74
N LEU A 265 -39.33 -10.00 -0.99
CA LEU A 265 -38.49 -11.13 -1.37
C LEU A 265 -38.12 -12.01 -0.17
N SER A 266 -37.89 -13.31 -0.40
CA SER A 266 -37.30 -14.23 0.59
C SER A 266 -36.10 -14.97 0.00
N LEU A 267 -35.16 -15.34 0.88
CA LEU A 267 -34.04 -16.22 0.56
C LEU A 267 -34.26 -17.57 1.22
N GLN A 268 -34.22 -18.64 0.44
CA GLN A 268 -34.19 -20.01 0.95
C GLN A 268 -32.80 -20.61 0.73
N PRO A 269 -32.12 -21.09 1.79
CA PRO A 269 -30.80 -21.72 1.68
C PRO A 269 -30.93 -23.11 1.04
N VAL A 270 -29.96 -23.50 0.19
CA VAL A 270 -29.90 -24.86 -0.37
C VAL A 270 -29.14 -25.78 0.59
N PRO A 271 -29.78 -26.81 1.19
CA PRO A 271 -29.20 -27.61 2.28
C PRO A 271 -27.87 -28.28 1.96
N GLU A 272 -27.65 -28.67 0.69
CA GLU A 272 -26.44 -29.37 0.23
C GLU A 272 -25.16 -28.51 0.31
N THR A 273 -25.32 -27.18 0.39
CA THR A 273 -24.19 -26.23 0.51
C THR A 273 -23.95 -25.75 1.94
N LEU A 274 -24.75 -26.21 2.91
CA LEU A 274 -24.56 -25.85 4.32
C LEU A 274 -23.39 -26.64 4.93
N PRO A 275 -22.62 -26.05 5.87
CA PRO A 275 -21.54 -26.77 6.56
C PRO A 275 -22.11 -27.99 7.30
N SER A 276 -21.82 -29.20 6.83
CA SER A 276 -22.31 -30.42 7.48
C SER A 276 -21.54 -30.70 8.79
N ARG A 277 -22.25 -30.82 9.92
CA ARG A 277 -21.66 -31.23 11.21
C ARG A 277 -21.05 -32.63 11.17
N SER A 278 -21.54 -33.53 10.31
CA SER A 278 -21.07 -34.92 10.21
C SER A 278 -19.72 -35.08 9.48
N ARG A 279 -19.10 -33.96 9.05
CA ARG A 279 -17.76 -33.93 8.42
C ARG A 279 -16.78 -33.00 9.13
N ALA A 280 -16.83 -32.93 10.45
CA ALA A 280 -15.77 -32.32 11.25
C ALA A 280 -14.74 -33.38 11.72
N PRO A 281 -13.66 -33.67 10.97
CA PRO A 281 -12.45 -34.15 11.61
C PRO A 281 -11.80 -32.96 12.31
N VAL A 282 -11.73 -33.09 13.63
CA VAL A 282 -10.76 -32.46 14.51
C VAL A 282 -9.41 -32.34 13.76
N HIS A 283 -8.92 -31.10 13.61
CA HIS A 283 -7.62 -30.75 13.01
C HIS A 283 -7.47 -30.94 11.49
N ARG A 284 -8.29 -30.24 10.69
CA ARG A 284 -7.84 -29.77 9.37
C ARG A 284 -7.94 -28.25 9.26
N LYS A 285 -6.79 -27.66 8.92
CA LYS A 285 -6.67 -26.32 8.31
C LYS A 285 -7.82 -26.18 7.29
N PHE A 286 -8.59 -25.10 7.40
CA PHE A 286 -9.68 -24.76 6.48
C PHE A 286 -9.30 -25.18 5.05
N PRO A 287 -10.08 -26.03 4.36
CA PRO A 287 -9.84 -26.29 2.95
C PRO A 287 -10.02 -24.97 2.20
N ASP A 288 -8.94 -24.53 1.56
CA ASP A 288 -8.99 -23.56 0.49
C ASP A 288 -10.04 -24.03 -0.55
N ALA A 289 -10.83 -23.09 -1.07
CA ALA A 289 -11.98 -23.27 -1.99
C ALA A 289 -13.32 -23.65 -1.33
N ALA A 290 -13.99 -22.59 -0.87
CA ALA A 290 -15.42 -22.53 -0.55
C ALA A 290 -16.30 -23.09 -1.68
N ALA A 291 -17.14 -24.08 -1.37
CA ALA A 291 -18.35 -24.27 -2.15
C ALA A 291 -19.18 -22.98 -2.01
N GLU A 292 -19.47 -22.31 -3.11
CA GLU A 292 -20.25 -21.06 -3.07
C GLU A 292 -21.63 -21.36 -2.46
N PRO A 293 -22.09 -20.57 -1.47
CA PRO A 293 -23.42 -20.77 -0.90
C PRO A 293 -24.45 -20.53 -1.99
N LEU A 294 -25.35 -21.50 -2.15
CA LEU A 294 -26.45 -21.45 -3.11
C LEU A 294 -27.74 -21.02 -2.41
N VAL A 295 -28.51 -20.16 -3.10
CA VAL A 295 -29.78 -19.61 -2.63
C VAL A 295 -30.86 -19.72 -3.68
N HIS A 296 -32.08 -19.96 -3.21
CA HIS A 296 -33.29 -19.74 -4.00
C HIS A 296 -33.88 -18.38 -3.62
N ILE A 297 -34.14 -17.55 -4.64
CA ILE A 297 -34.69 -16.21 -4.47
C ILE A 297 -36.17 -16.26 -4.88
N ALA A 298 -37.07 -16.03 -3.93
CA ALA A 298 -38.49 -15.91 -4.21
C ALA A 298 -38.89 -14.43 -4.21
N LEU A 299 -39.28 -13.90 -5.37
CA LEU A 299 -39.90 -12.58 -5.50
C LEU A 299 -41.41 -12.74 -5.28
N ARG A 300 -41.94 -12.14 -4.21
CA ARG A 300 -43.32 -12.37 -3.76
C ARG A 300 -44.25 -11.22 -4.13
N ASP A 301 -44.03 -10.04 -3.57
CA ASP A 301 -44.94 -8.90 -3.71
C ASP A 301 -44.24 -7.68 -4.35
N PRO A 302 -44.52 -7.37 -5.62
CA PRO A 302 -44.00 -6.19 -6.29
C PRO A 302 -44.65 -4.88 -5.81
N GLN A 303 -45.81 -4.90 -5.13
CA GLN A 303 -46.51 -3.69 -4.68
C GLN A 303 -45.80 -3.01 -3.49
N VAL A 304 -44.98 -3.76 -2.77
CA VAL A 304 -44.15 -3.27 -1.66
C VAL A 304 -43.05 -2.31 -2.14
N VAL A 305 -42.67 -2.40 -3.42
CA VAL A 305 -41.64 -1.57 -4.05
C VAL A 305 -42.24 -0.20 -4.39
N GLN A 306 -41.93 0.81 -3.58
CA GLN A 306 -42.55 2.14 -3.70
C GLN A 306 -41.61 3.16 -4.36
N SER A 307 -40.32 3.09 -4.05
CA SER A 307 -39.35 4.10 -4.49
C SER A 307 -38.60 3.68 -5.76
N ASP A 308 -38.13 4.66 -6.55
CA ASP A 308 -37.41 4.37 -7.80
C ASP A 308 -36.12 3.57 -7.58
N PHE A 309 -35.38 3.84 -6.49
CA PHE A 309 -34.18 3.06 -6.17
C PHE A 309 -34.50 1.63 -5.72
N GLU A 310 -35.64 1.40 -5.08
CA GLU A 310 -36.12 0.06 -4.70
C GLU A 310 -36.46 -0.74 -5.97
N ARG A 311 -37.05 -0.07 -6.97
CA ARG A 311 -37.34 -0.67 -8.28
C ARG A 311 -36.08 -1.13 -8.99
N VAL A 312 -34.98 -0.37 -8.89
CA VAL A 312 -33.69 -0.80 -9.44
C VAL A 312 -33.19 -2.08 -8.76
N VAL A 313 -33.30 -2.18 -7.43
CA VAL A 313 -32.94 -3.41 -6.71
C VAL A 313 -33.84 -4.56 -7.16
N TRP A 314 -35.15 -4.36 -7.21
CA TRP A 314 -36.10 -5.37 -7.68
C TRP A 314 -35.78 -5.87 -9.10
N ASP A 315 -35.55 -4.94 -10.04
CA ASP A 315 -35.26 -5.26 -11.43
C ASP A 315 -33.94 -6.01 -11.59
N SER A 316 -32.94 -5.76 -10.73
CA SER A 316 -31.68 -6.51 -10.72
C SER A 316 -31.85 -7.98 -10.30
N LEU A 317 -32.91 -8.31 -9.56
CA LEU A 317 -33.17 -9.67 -9.07
C LEU A 317 -34.05 -10.50 -10.01
N LYS A 318 -34.85 -9.86 -10.88
CA LYS A 318 -35.74 -10.55 -11.83
C LYS A 318 -35.06 -11.66 -12.66
N PRO A 319 -33.85 -11.45 -13.22
CA PRO A 319 -33.19 -12.50 -14.01
C PRO A 319 -32.80 -13.71 -13.17
N LEU A 320 -32.55 -13.51 -11.87
CA LEU A 320 -32.10 -14.54 -10.94
C LEU A 320 -33.26 -15.32 -10.32
N ALA A 321 -34.44 -14.72 -10.18
CA ALA A 321 -35.60 -15.36 -9.57
C ALA A 321 -36.10 -16.61 -10.32
N GLY A 322 -35.82 -16.72 -11.62
CA GLY A 322 -36.17 -17.89 -12.44
C GLY A 322 -35.08 -18.96 -12.55
N GLN A 323 -33.89 -18.70 -12.00
CA GLN A 323 -32.77 -19.65 -11.99
C GLN A 323 -32.68 -20.20 -10.58
N MET A 324 -32.86 -21.49 -10.38
CA MET A 324 -32.68 -22.11 -9.06
C MET A 324 -31.87 -23.40 -9.24
N PRO A 325 -30.71 -23.54 -8.58
CA PRO A 325 -30.12 -22.67 -7.55
C PRO A 325 -29.25 -21.50 -8.07
N VAL A 326 -29.16 -20.38 -7.33
CA VAL A 326 -28.30 -19.21 -7.63
C VAL A 326 -27.17 -19.09 -6.62
N ALA A 327 -25.94 -18.84 -7.07
CA ALA A 327 -24.84 -18.49 -6.16
C ALA A 327 -25.02 -17.10 -5.56
N VAL A 328 -24.72 -16.93 -4.26
CA VAL A 328 -24.75 -15.60 -3.61
C VAL A 328 -23.80 -14.60 -4.29
N GLN A 329 -22.73 -15.08 -4.92
CA GLN A 329 -21.84 -14.26 -5.72
C GLN A 329 -22.53 -13.70 -6.98
N ALA A 330 -23.38 -14.50 -7.65
CA ALA A 330 -24.17 -14.02 -8.79
C ALA A 330 -25.20 -12.96 -8.36
N LEU A 331 -25.81 -13.14 -7.18
CA LEU A 331 -26.68 -12.12 -6.56
C LEU A 331 -25.93 -10.80 -6.36
N ARG A 332 -24.74 -10.85 -5.77
CA ARG A 332 -23.88 -9.68 -5.60
C ARG A 332 -23.55 -9.03 -6.94
N SER A 333 -23.16 -9.82 -7.95
CA SER A 333 -22.80 -9.30 -9.28
C SER A 333 -23.96 -8.57 -9.93
N ALA A 334 -25.18 -9.13 -9.88
CA ALA A 334 -26.38 -8.49 -10.43
C ALA A 334 -26.70 -7.15 -9.74
N LEU A 335 -26.51 -7.07 -8.42
CA LEU A 335 -26.64 -5.82 -7.67
C LEU A 335 -25.55 -4.82 -8.07
N TRP A 336 -24.29 -5.26 -8.19
CA TRP A 336 -23.16 -4.41 -8.55
C TRP A 336 -23.29 -3.82 -9.96
N GLU A 337 -23.71 -4.61 -10.94
CA GLU A 337 -23.94 -4.15 -12.32
C GLU A 337 -25.00 -3.03 -12.39
N ASN A 338 -26.04 -3.12 -11.56
CA ASN A 338 -27.11 -2.13 -11.49
C ASN A 338 -26.86 -1.01 -10.47
N TRP A 339 -25.74 -1.06 -9.74
CA TRP A 339 -25.40 -0.06 -8.73
C TRP A 339 -25.37 1.38 -9.26
N PRO A 340 -24.80 1.70 -10.44
CA PRO A 340 -24.79 3.07 -10.94
C PRO A 340 -26.20 3.66 -11.11
N ARG A 341 -27.18 2.84 -11.49
CA ARG A 341 -28.59 3.26 -11.60
C ARG A 341 -29.21 3.49 -10.22
N ALA A 342 -28.97 2.59 -9.27
CA ALA A 342 -29.46 2.73 -7.90
C ALA A 342 -28.84 3.97 -7.21
N GLN A 343 -27.55 4.20 -7.41
CA GLN A 343 -26.83 5.37 -6.91
C GLN A 343 -27.45 6.67 -7.44
N GLN A 344 -27.77 6.72 -8.74
CA GLN A 344 -28.43 7.88 -9.35
C GLN A 344 -29.84 8.09 -8.79
N ALA A 345 -30.64 7.03 -8.63
CA ALA A 345 -32.00 7.12 -8.09
C ALA A 345 -32.01 7.59 -6.62
N ILE A 346 -31.14 7.04 -5.76
CA ILE A 346 -30.99 7.50 -4.37
C ILE A 346 -30.58 8.97 -4.33
N ARG A 347 -29.61 9.36 -5.18
CA ARG A 347 -29.13 10.73 -5.23
C ARG A 347 -30.19 11.70 -5.73
N ALA A 348 -30.94 11.34 -6.77
CA ALA A 348 -32.04 12.14 -7.29
C ALA A 348 -33.10 12.40 -6.22
N GLU A 349 -33.44 11.37 -5.43
CA GLU A 349 -34.38 11.51 -4.32
C GLU A 349 -33.88 12.45 -3.22
N LEU A 350 -32.61 12.35 -2.85
CA LEU A 350 -31.99 13.24 -1.85
C LEU A 350 -31.89 14.69 -2.32
N ILE A 351 -31.64 14.91 -3.61
CA ILE A 351 -31.66 16.24 -4.23
C ILE A 351 -33.08 16.79 -4.27
N ARG A 352 -34.08 15.97 -4.65
CA ARG A 352 -35.51 16.34 -4.67
C ARG A 352 -36.01 16.79 -3.31
N ARG A 353 -35.54 16.15 -2.24
CA ARG A 353 -35.84 16.52 -0.84
C ARG A 353 -35.04 17.72 -0.32
N GLY A 354 -34.13 18.29 -1.12
CA GLY A 354 -33.28 19.41 -0.73
C GLY A 354 -32.18 19.04 0.27
N TRP A 355 -31.89 17.76 0.47
CA TRP A 355 -30.89 17.28 1.43
C TRP A 355 -29.49 17.16 0.84
N PHE A 356 -29.38 16.98 -0.48
CA PHE A 356 -28.11 16.91 -1.21
C PHE A 356 -27.93 18.10 -2.15
N ASP A 357 -26.72 18.65 -2.21
CA ASP A 357 -26.37 19.78 -3.08
C ASP A 357 -25.72 19.27 -4.38
N PRO A 358 -26.36 19.48 -5.55
CA PRO A 358 -25.80 19.05 -6.84
C PRO A 358 -24.46 19.72 -7.18
N ASN A 359 -24.16 20.89 -6.59
CA ASN A 359 -22.95 21.66 -6.87
C ASN A 359 -21.70 21.14 -6.15
N ILE A 360 -21.85 20.23 -5.16
CA ILE A 360 -20.70 19.71 -4.40
C ILE A 360 -19.70 18.98 -5.29
N ARG A 361 -20.15 18.34 -6.39
CA ARG A 361 -19.22 17.75 -7.37
C ARG A 361 -18.28 18.81 -7.97
N ARG A 362 -18.82 19.98 -8.32
CA ARG A 362 -18.04 21.10 -8.86
C ARG A 362 -17.09 21.67 -7.81
N GLN A 363 -17.54 21.78 -6.56
CA GLN A 363 -16.70 22.21 -5.45
C GLN A 363 -15.56 21.22 -5.20
N ARG A 364 -15.83 19.90 -5.20
CA ARG A 364 -14.82 18.85 -5.05
C ARG A 364 -13.75 18.91 -6.14
N ILE A 365 -14.16 19.09 -7.40
CA ILE A 365 -13.21 19.27 -8.51
C ILE A 365 -12.36 20.53 -8.31
N ALA A 366 -12.95 21.63 -7.80
CA ALA A 366 -12.21 22.86 -7.53
C ALA A 366 -11.11 22.68 -6.46
N PHE A 367 -11.26 21.77 -5.49
CA PHE A 367 -10.19 21.41 -4.54
C PHE A 367 -9.23 20.34 -5.07
N LEU A 368 -9.68 19.48 -5.97
CA LEU A 368 -8.84 18.46 -6.59
C LEU A 368 -7.76 19.11 -7.48
N ILE A 369 -8.09 20.17 -8.21
CA ILE A 369 -7.16 20.90 -9.08
C ILE A 369 -5.90 21.39 -8.34
N PRO A 370 -5.98 22.22 -7.27
CA PRO A 370 -4.79 22.67 -6.55
C PRO A 370 -4.07 21.52 -5.84
N GLY A 371 -4.78 20.48 -5.41
CA GLY A 371 -4.17 19.27 -4.82
C GLY A 371 -3.29 18.52 -5.82
N VAL A 372 -3.81 18.26 -7.03
CA VAL A 372 -3.06 17.60 -8.12
C VAL A 372 -1.91 18.46 -8.60
N ILE A 373 -2.12 19.77 -8.78
CA ILE A 373 -1.05 20.71 -9.17
C ILE A 373 0.07 20.72 -8.12
N GLY A 374 -0.28 20.81 -6.83
CA GLY A 374 0.71 20.76 -5.75
C GLY A 374 1.52 19.46 -5.74
N LEU A 375 0.88 18.32 -6.00
CA LEU A 375 1.55 17.02 -6.14
C LEU A 375 2.50 16.97 -7.34
N LEU A 376 2.06 17.40 -8.52
CA LEU A 376 2.90 17.43 -9.72
C LEU A 376 4.11 18.34 -9.55
N LEU A 377 3.93 19.52 -8.94
CA LEU A 377 5.03 20.44 -8.62
C LEU A 377 5.96 19.86 -7.56
N GLY A 378 5.43 19.15 -6.56
CA GLY A 378 6.24 18.46 -5.56
C GLY A 378 7.08 17.32 -6.15
N ILE A 379 6.54 16.55 -7.08
CA ILE A 379 7.28 15.52 -7.83
C ILE A 379 8.37 16.15 -8.68
N LEU A 380 8.08 17.28 -9.34
CA LEU A 380 9.07 18.03 -10.10
C LEU A 380 10.20 18.54 -9.20
N ALA A 381 9.87 19.10 -8.03
CA ALA A 381 10.86 19.51 -7.03
C ALA A 381 11.72 18.34 -6.54
N LEU A 382 11.12 17.15 -6.38
CA LEU A 382 11.84 15.92 -6.02
C LEU A 382 12.81 15.50 -7.12
N ALA A 383 12.40 15.54 -8.39
CA ALA A 383 13.27 15.24 -9.52
C ALA A 383 14.47 16.21 -9.57
N VAL A 384 14.24 17.51 -9.34
CA VAL A 384 15.32 18.52 -9.28
C VAL A 384 16.25 18.24 -8.08
N PHE A 385 15.71 17.90 -6.91
CA PHE A 385 16.50 17.54 -5.74
C PHE A 385 17.42 16.33 -5.99
N LEU A 386 16.89 15.27 -6.59
CA LEU A 386 17.62 14.03 -6.85
C LEU A 386 18.65 14.17 -7.97
N LEU A 387 18.36 14.98 -9.00
CA LEU A 387 19.22 15.10 -10.19
C LEU A 387 20.30 16.17 -10.04
N ALA A 388 20.01 17.27 -9.34
CA ALA A 388 20.93 18.40 -9.23
C ALA A 388 21.73 18.43 -7.91
N GLU A 389 21.48 17.47 -6.99
CA GLU A 389 22.14 17.38 -5.67
C GLU A 389 22.13 18.69 -4.86
N THR A 390 21.18 19.59 -5.15
CA THR A 390 21.10 20.91 -4.52
C THR A 390 20.10 20.91 -3.35
N PRO A 391 20.42 21.55 -2.21
CA PRO A 391 19.51 21.64 -1.06
C PRO A 391 18.18 22.34 -1.35
N SER A 392 18.13 23.15 -2.43
CA SER A 392 16.98 23.97 -2.81
C SER A 392 15.77 23.15 -3.25
N GLY A 393 15.99 21.99 -3.89
CA GLY A 393 14.92 21.07 -4.25
C GLY A 393 14.22 20.46 -3.03
N GLY A 394 14.95 20.24 -1.93
CA GLY A 394 14.44 19.62 -0.71
C GLY A 394 13.32 20.43 -0.04
N ILE A 395 13.41 21.77 -0.07
CA ILE A 395 12.38 22.67 0.47
C ILE A 395 11.08 22.54 -0.34
N GLY A 396 11.18 22.45 -1.66
CA GLY A 396 10.03 22.27 -2.55
C GLY A 396 9.30 20.96 -2.28
N VAL A 397 10.04 19.86 -2.07
CA VAL A 397 9.47 18.55 -1.73
C VAL A 397 8.70 18.60 -0.41
N LEU A 398 9.33 19.13 0.64
CA LEU A 398 8.76 19.20 1.99
C LEU A 398 7.54 20.13 2.06
N ALA A 399 7.46 21.14 1.21
CA ALA A 399 6.36 22.10 1.22
C ALA A 399 5.21 21.70 0.28
N LEU A 400 5.51 21.30 -0.95
CA LEU A 400 4.49 21.09 -1.98
C LEU A 400 3.78 19.75 -1.85
N LEU A 401 4.48 18.65 -1.57
CA LEU A 401 3.84 17.34 -1.47
C LEU A 401 2.80 17.29 -0.33
N PRO A 402 3.10 17.75 0.90
CA PRO A 402 2.11 17.76 1.97
C PRO A 402 0.95 18.73 1.68
N SER A 403 1.23 19.88 1.05
CA SER A 403 0.17 20.83 0.69
C SER A 403 -0.79 20.28 -0.38
N GLY A 404 -0.27 19.58 -1.38
CA GLY A 404 -1.07 18.90 -2.41
C GLY A 404 -1.92 17.79 -1.81
N LEU A 405 -1.30 16.96 -0.94
CA LEU A 405 -2.00 15.89 -0.23
C LEU A 405 -3.10 16.43 0.69
N LEU A 406 -2.85 17.53 1.40
CA LEU A 406 -3.83 18.19 2.26
C LEU A 406 -5.09 18.54 1.48
N TRP A 407 -4.96 19.12 0.28
CA TRP A 407 -6.12 19.49 -0.53
C TRP A 407 -6.87 18.28 -1.10
N LEU A 408 -6.19 17.19 -1.41
CA LEU A 408 -6.86 15.94 -1.80
C LEU A 408 -7.66 15.34 -0.64
N VAL A 409 -7.11 15.35 0.57
CA VAL A 409 -7.82 14.91 1.78
C VAL A 409 -9.04 15.79 2.04
N VAL A 410 -8.89 17.11 1.89
CA VAL A 410 -10.02 18.05 1.98
C VAL A 410 -11.07 17.74 0.93
N ALA A 411 -10.69 17.51 -0.33
CA ALA A 411 -11.60 17.18 -1.41
C ALA A 411 -12.41 15.90 -1.14
N ASP A 412 -11.78 14.85 -0.60
CA ASP A 412 -12.47 13.61 -0.20
C ASP A 412 -13.46 13.85 0.97
N SER A 413 -13.10 14.75 1.89
CA SER A 413 -13.91 15.05 3.08
C SER A 413 -15.15 15.90 2.81
N LEU A 414 -15.33 16.43 1.59
CA LEU A 414 -16.53 17.19 1.24
C LEU A 414 -17.74 16.25 1.13
N HIS A 415 -18.68 16.41 2.06
CA HIS A 415 -19.94 15.69 2.08
C HIS A 415 -20.94 16.35 1.13
N GLU A 416 -21.83 15.57 0.51
CA GLU A 416 -22.83 16.06 -0.45
C GLU A 416 -24.03 16.75 0.23
N THR A 417 -24.07 16.83 1.56
CA THR A 417 -25.24 17.26 2.34
C THR A 417 -25.38 18.78 2.44
N THR A 418 -26.60 19.26 2.18
CA THR A 418 -27.02 20.66 2.39
C THR A 418 -27.14 21.00 3.88
N SER A 419 -27.38 22.27 4.22
CA SER A 419 -27.70 22.68 5.60
C SER A 419 -28.94 21.97 6.16
N GLN A 420 -29.99 21.81 5.37
CA GLN A 420 -31.20 21.06 5.73
C GLN A 420 -30.91 19.56 5.86
N GLY A 421 -30.13 18.98 4.94
CA GLY A 421 -29.73 17.57 5.03
C GLY A 421 -28.88 17.27 6.27
N LYS A 422 -28.02 18.19 6.69
CA LYS A 422 -27.27 18.09 7.95
C LYS A 422 -28.18 18.09 9.17
N GLU A 423 -29.30 18.80 9.13
CA GLU A 423 -30.27 18.80 10.22
C GLU A 423 -30.97 17.46 10.39
N GLU A 424 -31.44 16.89 9.29
CA GLU A 424 -32.05 15.56 9.32
C GLU A 424 -31.00 14.49 9.69
N ALA A 425 -29.79 14.58 9.13
CA ALA A 425 -28.70 13.67 9.48
C ALA A 425 -28.37 13.70 10.98
N MET A 426 -28.42 14.86 11.64
CA MET A 426 -28.19 14.94 13.10
C MET A 426 -29.18 14.09 13.90
N ARG A 427 -30.45 14.01 13.49
CA ARG A 427 -31.46 13.17 14.17
C ARG A 427 -31.06 11.69 14.07
N TRP A 428 -30.64 11.26 12.88
CA TRP A 428 -30.12 9.91 12.66
C TRP A 428 -28.80 9.62 13.40
N HIS A 429 -27.94 10.63 13.62
CA HIS A 429 -26.77 10.48 14.50
C HIS A 429 -27.14 10.30 15.98
N GLY A 430 -28.33 10.76 16.41
CA GLY A 430 -28.93 10.43 17.71
C GLY A 430 -29.31 8.96 17.79
N PHE A 431 -30.02 8.47 16.76
CA PHE A 431 -30.39 7.07 16.62
C PHE A 431 -29.18 6.12 16.65
N VAL A 432 -28.17 6.39 15.83
CA VAL A 432 -26.90 5.63 15.79
C VAL A 432 -26.25 5.53 17.17
N ARG A 433 -26.25 6.61 17.94
CA ARG A 433 -25.66 6.61 19.28
C ARG A 433 -26.51 5.84 20.28
N GLY A 434 -27.83 5.95 20.22
CA GLY A 434 -28.73 5.18 21.09
C GLY A 434 -28.63 3.69 20.83
N VAL A 435 -28.63 3.26 19.56
CA VAL A 435 -28.42 1.84 19.21
C VAL A 435 -27.07 1.34 19.73
N LYS A 436 -25.97 2.06 19.48
CA LYS A 436 -24.65 1.68 20.02
C LYS A 436 -24.61 1.58 21.54
N GLN A 437 -25.30 2.48 22.23
CA GLN A 437 -25.38 2.46 23.68
C GLN A 437 -26.21 1.28 24.20
N ALA A 438 -27.37 1.02 23.58
CA ALA A 438 -28.24 -0.11 23.90
C ALA A 438 -27.51 -1.45 23.71
N THR A 439 -26.80 -1.59 22.60
CA THR A 439 -25.95 -2.76 22.32
C THR A 439 -24.85 -2.94 23.38
N ARG A 440 -24.20 -1.86 23.83
CA ARG A 440 -23.16 -1.98 24.88
C ARG A 440 -23.73 -2.40 26.22
N GLN A 441 -24.91 -1.89 26.56
CA GLN A 441 -25.54 -2.13 27.86
C GLN A 441 -26.21 -3.51 27.95
N ARG A 442 -26.45 -4.21 26.83
CA ARG A 442 -27.07 -5.57 26.77
C ARG A 442 -28.46 -5.68 27.42
N ILE A 443 -29.12 -4.57 27.74
CA ILE A 443 -30.37 -4.53 28.54
C ILE A 443 -31.62 -4.32 27.67
N ALA A 444 -31.50 -3.80 26.45
CA ALA A 444 -32.66 -3.45 25.62
C ALA A 444 -33.11 -4.61 24.69
N THR A 445 -34.41 -4.91 24.68
CA THR A 445 -35.05 -5.71 23.62
C THR A 445 -35.10 -4.89 22.34
N LEU A 446 -34.18 -5.18 21.43
CA LEU A 446 -34.07 -4.51 20.14
C LEU A 446 -34.81 -5.32 19.08
N ASP A 447 -35.62 -4.66 18.24
CA ASP A 447 -36.22 -5.26 17.04
C ASP A 447 -35.13 -5.45 15.97
N LEU A 448 -34.53 -6.64 15.94
CA LEU A 448 -33.38 -6.96 15.10
C LEU A 448 -33.73 -6.98 13.61
N ASP A 449 -34.92 -7.43 13.24
CA ASP A 449 -35.40 -7.46 11.85
C ASP A 449 -35.49 -6.04 11.30
N ARG A 450 -36.06 -5.12 12.09
CA ARG A 450 -36.14 -3.71 11.72
C ARG A 450 -34.78 -3.03 11.71
N LEU A 451 -33.91 -3.34 12.66
CA LEU A 451 -32.63 -2.64 12.82
C LEU A 451 -31.57 -3.06 11.81
N LEU A 452 -31.61 -4.29 11.32
CA LEU A 452 -30.57 -4.85 10.47
C LEU A 452 -30.34 -4.04 9.17
N PRO A 453 -31.38 -3.70 8.37
CA PRO A 453 -31.21 -2.83 7.21
C PRO A 453 -30.59 -1.47 7.55
N TYR A 454 -31.03 -0.85 8.65
CA TYR A 454 -30.43 0.40 9.13
C TYR A 454 -28.99 0.22 9.60
N ALA A 455 -28.66 -0.90 10.23
CA ALA A 455 -27.33 -1.16 10.73
C ALA A 455 -26.30 -1.28 9.60
N ILE A 456 -26.70 -1.87 8.48
CA ILE A 456 -25.91 -1.92 7.23
C ILE A 456 -25.77 -0.50 6.67
N ALA A 457 -26.88 0.22 6.49
CA ALA A 457 -26.87 1.55 5.89
C ALA A 457 -26.08 2.60 6.71
N LEU A 458 -26.13 2.50 8.04
CA LEU A 458 -25.49 3.43 8.97
C LEU A 458 -24.07 3.01 9.38
N GLY A 459 -23.61 1.83 8.96
CA GLY A 459 -22.28 1.31 9.28
C GLY A 459 -22.08 0.91 10.75
N ILE A 460 -23.15 0.48 11.43
CA ILE A 460 -23.14 0.03 12.84
C ILE A 460 -23.31 -1.49 13.00
N ARG A 461 -23.23 -2.22 11.91
CA ARG A 461 -23.33 -3.69 11.84
C ARG A 461 -22.46 -4.42 12.88
N LYS A 462 -21.19 -4.03 13.05
CA LYS A 462 -20.26 -4.67 14.00
C LYS A 462 -20.75 -4.62 15.44
N ASP A 463 -21.49 -3.56 15.79
CA ASP A 463 -22.10 -3.44 17.12
C ASP A 463 -23.24 -4.48 17.26
N LEU A 464 -24.05 -4.67 16.22
CA LEU A 464 -25.21 -5.58 16.24
C LEU A 464 -24.85 -7.08 16.18
N ASP A 465 -23.68 -7.45 15.65
CA ASP A 465 -23.25 -8.85 15.45
C ASP A 465 -23.38 -9.72 16.71
N VAL A 466 -23.01 -9.19 17.87
CA VAL A 466 -23.11 -9.93 19.14
C VAL A 466 -24.59 -10.18 19.51
N HIS A 467 -25.46 -9.21 19.25
CA HIS A 467 -26.89 -9.33 19.59
C HIS A 467 -27.61 -10.28 18.65
N LEU A 468 -27.29 -10.25 17.35
CA LEU A 468 -27.80 -11.22 16.38
C LEU A 468 -27.39 -12.64 16.77
N ARG A 469 -26.13 -12.85 17.15
CA ARG A 469 -25.66 -14.16 17.63
C ARG A 469 -26.41 -14.60 18.89
N THR A 470 -26.56 -13.71 19.88
CA THR A 470 -27.26 -14.05 21.14
C THR A 470 -28.75 -14.30 20.93
N ALA A 471 -29.43 -13.51 20.09
CA ALA A 471 -30.83 -13.71 19.77
C ALA A 471 -31.04 -15.01 19.01
N HIS A 472 -30.14 -15.32 18.07
CA HIS A 472 -30.20 -16.57 17.32
C HIS A 472 -30.04 -17.80 18.22
N LEU A 473 -29.12 -17.77 19.21
CA LEU A 473 -29.01 -18.82 20.24
C LEU A 473 -30.28 -18.98 21.10
N ARG A 474 -31.22 -18.02 21.04
CA ARG A 474 -32.54 -18.06 21.69
C ARG A 474 -33.67 -18.42 20.72
N GLY A 475 -33.34 -18.93 19.53
CA GLY A 475 -34.32 -19.35 18.51
C GLY A 475 -34.79 -18.25 17.55
N TYR A 476 -34.12 -17.09 17.52
CA TYR A 476 -34.45 -16.04 16.54
C TYR A 476 -33.98 -16.44 15.13
N VAL A 477 -34.92 -16.40 14.18
CA VAL A 477 -34.67 -16.52 12.75
C VAL A 477 -35.10 -15.22 12.07
N PRO A 478 -34.23 -14.59 11.26
CA PRO A 478 -34.58 -13.35 10.58
C PRO A 478 -35.72 -13.56 9.58
N ILE A 479 -36.64 -12.58 9.49
CA ILE A 479 -37.88 -12.73 8.72
C ILE A 479 -37.68 -12.94 7.20
N TRP A 480 -36.53 -12.51 6.68
CA TRP A 480 -36.18 -12.63 5.26
C TRP A 480 -35.61 -14.01 4.88
N LEU A 481 -35.26 -14.82 5.88
CA LEU A 481 -34.70 -16.15 5.71
C LEU A 481 -35.82 -17.18 5.89
N GLU A 482 -36.17 -17.84 4.80
CA GLU A 482 -37.22 -18.86 4.85
C GLU A 482 -36.68 -20.09 5.57
N ASN A 483 -37.31 -20.44 6.70
CA ASN A 483 -36.94 -21.60 7.48
C ASN A 483 -37.52 -22.85 6.82
N ASP A 484 -36.68 -23.65 6.17
CA ASP A 484 -37.07 -25.00 5.78
C ASP A 484 -37.11 -25.86 7.04
N GLN A 485 -38.29 -26.45 7.33
CA GLN A 485 -38.50 -27.30 8.49
C GLN A 485 -37.49 -28.46 8.54
N SER A 486 -36.96 -28.90 7.39
CA SER A 486 -35.92 -29.93 7.31
C SER A 486 -34.57 -29.52 7.92
N LEU A 487 -34.30 -28.22 8.07
CA LEU A 487 -33.08 -27.68 8.67
C LEU A 487 -33.17 -27.60 10.20
N SER A 488 -34.38 -27.48 10.75
CA SER A 488 -34.63 -27.31 12.18
C SER A 488 -34.33 -28.58 13.00
N ASP A 489 -34.51 -29.77 12.42
CA ASP A 489 -34.45 -31.04 13.16
C ASP A 489 -33.03 -31.51 13.53
N ASN A 490 -31.97 -30.96 12.91
CA ASN A 490 -30.59 -31.48 13.05
C ASN A 490 -29.58 -30.46 13.62
N GLY A 491 -30.02 -29.58 14.52
CA GLY A 491 -29.16 -28.53 15.07
C GLY A 491 -28.75 -27.49 14.03
N GLY A 492 -29.60 -27.27 13.03
CA GLY A 492 -29.39 -26.36 11.90
C GLY A 492 -29.52 -24.88 12.26
N ASP A 493 -29.94 -24.53 13.49
CA ASP A 493 -29.93 -23.15 13.97
C ASP A 493 -28.55 -22.51 13.75
N LEU A 494 -27.48 -23.08 14.32
CA LEU A 494 -26.11 -22.55 14.16
C LEU A 494 -25.64 -22.50 12.69
N LEU A 495 -26.14 -23.42 11.84
CA LEU A 495 -25.84 -23.43 10.40
C LEU A 495 -26.52 -22.26 9.68
N LEU A 496 -27.72 -21.89 10.12
CA LEU A 496 -28.50 -20.78 9.59
C LEU A 496 -27.83 -19.43 9.90
N TYR A 497 -27.25 -19.26 11.10
CA TYR A 497 -26.47 -18.07 11.45
C TYR A 497 -25.16 -17.97 10.66
N GLU A 498 -24.40 -19.06 10.50
CA GLU A 498 -23.16 -19.03 9.71
C GLU A 498 -23.45 -18.82 8.21
N PHE A 499 -24.55 -19.40 7.70
CA PHE A 499 -25.05 -19.12 6.36
C PHE A 499 -25.38 -17.64 6.19
N TRP A 500 -26.17 -17.08 7.10
CA TRP A 500 -26.48 -15.66 7.13
C TRP A 500 -25.22 -14.77 7.09
N LYS A 501 -24.25 -15.06 7.97
CA LYS A 501 -22.99 -14.32 8.03
C LYS A 501 -22.18 -14.47 6.74
N THR A 502 -22.28 -15.60 6.06
CA THR A 502 -21.61 -15.82 4.77
C THR A 502 -22.29 -14.99 3.68
N VAL A 503 -23.62 -15.00 3.60
CA VAL A 503 -24.39 -14.16 2.67
C VAL A 503 -24.06 -12.68 2.86
N GLU A 504 -24.11 -12.20 4.10
CA GLU A 504 -23.79 -10.83 4.47
C GLU A 504 -22.34 -10.47 4.08
N ARG A 505 -21.36 -11.32 4.39
CA ARG A 505 -19.94 -11.09 4.05
C ARG A 505 -19.74 -11.06 2.54
N THR A 506 -20.35 -11.96 1.77
CA THR A 506 -20.22 -12.02 0.31
C THR A 506 -20.83 -10.78 -0.33
N LEU A 507 -22.05 -10.41 0.04
CA LEU A 507 -22.71 -9.21 -0.48
C LEU A 507 -21.93 -7.92 -0.16
N LEU A 508 -21.32 -7.83 1.03
CA LEU A 508 -20.56 -6.65 1.48
C LEU A 508 -19.05 -6.70 1.16
N SER A 509 -18.52 -7.80 0.63
CA SER A 509 -17.09 -7.94 0.34
C SER A 509 -16.60 -6.86 -0.64
N GLY A 510 -15.48 -6.19 -0.37
CA GLY A 510 -14.98 -5.12 -1.25
C GLY A 510 -15.65 -3.74 -1.10
N SER A 511 -16.59 -3.53 -0.17
CA SER A 511 -17.05 -2.17 0.17
C SER A 511 -16.07 -1.40 1.07
N SER A 512 -15.05 -2.08 1.59
CA SER A 512 -13.99 -1.50 2.43
C SER A 512 -12.77 -1.05 1.62
N SER A 513 -12.85 0.10 0.96
CA SER A 513 -11.66 0.87 0.56
C SER A 513 -11.32 1.86 1.67
N ARG A 514 -10.70 1.37 2.76
CA ARG A 514 -9.98 2.18 3.78
C ARG A 514 -9.32 1.25 4.80
N THR A 515 -8.18 0.66 4.40
CA THR A 515 -7.00 0.33 5.22
C THR A 515 -6.01 -0.34 4.28
N SER A 516 -5.07 0.42 3.73
CA SER A 516 -3.88 -0.12 3.08
C SER A 516 -2.81 -0.26 4.17
N ASP A 517 -2.60 -1.49 4.63
CA ASP A 517 -1.33 -1.88 5.24
C ASP A 517 -0.36 -2.12 4.09
N THR A 518 0.56 -1.17 3.89
CA THR A 518 1.68 -1.31 2.95
C THR A 518 2.95 -1.56 3.76
N SER A 519 3.32 -2.82 3.89
CA SER A 519 4.67 -3.28 4.24
C SER A 519 5.52 -3.23 2.97
N GLY A 520 6.46 -2.29 2.92
CA GLY A 520 7.50 -2.21 1.90
C GLY A 520 8.86 -2.32 2.57
N ASP A 521 9.50 -3.47 2.41
CA ASP A 521 10.90 -3.69 2.75
C ASP A 521 11.78 -2.92 1.75
N GLY A 522 12.65 -2.06 2.26
CA GLY A 522 13.67 -1.34 1.50
C GLY A 522 15.02 -1.52 2.20
N GLY A 523 15.93 -2.22 1.52
CA GLY A 523 17.26 -2.58 2.01
C GLY A 523 18.10 -1.36 2.43
N GLY A 524 18.72 -1.48 3.60
CA GLY A 524 19.52 -0.43 4.23
C GLY A 524 20.93 -0.34 3.65
N ALA A 525 21.31 0.86 3.20
CA ALA A 525 22.70 1.23 2.95
C ALA A 525 23.39 1.53 4.30
N SER A 526 24.52 0.87 4.57
CA SER A 526 25.39 1.20 5.71
C SER A 526 26.48 2.20 5.29
N SER A 527 26.92 2.97 6.28
CA SER A 527 27.66 4.21 6.21
C SER A 527 29.08 4.10 5.62
N GLY A 528 29.35 4.87 4.56
CA GLY A 528 30.68 5.42 4.24
C GLY A 528 31.45 4.81 3.05
N SER A 529 31.15 3.59 2.61
CA SER A 529 31.84 2.94 1.46
C SER A 529 30.90 2.75 0.26
N ALA A 530 31.46 2.82 -0.95
CA ALA A 530 30.72 2.56 -2.19
C ALA A 530 31.05 1.15 -2.70
N ALA A 531 30.05 0.46 -3.27
CA ALA A 531 30.23 -0.90 -3.76
C ALA A 531 29.43 -1.12 -5.05
N SER A 532 30.04 -1.78 -6.04
CA SER A 532 29.40 -2.13 -7.31
C SER A 532 29.83 -3.52 -7.77
N GLY A 533 29.10 -4.14 -8.69
CA GLY A 533 29.45 -5.44 -9.25
C GLY A 533 28.27 -6.08 -9.98
N GLY A 534 28.34 -7.39 -10.21
CA GLY A 534 27.30 -8.09 -10.94
C GLY A 534 27.51 -9.59 -11.00
N SER A 535 26.53 -10.27 -11.61
CA SER A 535 26.63 -11.66 -12.02
C SER A 535 27.12 -11.76 -13.45
N PHE A 536 27.87 -12.81 -13.75
CA PHE A 536 28.34 -13.12 -15.10
C PHE A 536 28.32 -14.62 -15.36
#